data_AF-A0A0M4U006-F1
#
_entry.id   AF-A0A0M4U006-F1
#
_cell.length_a   1.000
_cell.length_b   1.000
_cell.length_c   1.000
_cell.angle_alpha   90.00
_cell.angle_beta   90.00
_cell.angle_gamma   90.00
#
_symmetry.space_group_name_H-M   'P 1'
#
loop_
_entity.id
_entity.type
_entity.pdbx_description
1 polymer ?
#
loop_
_entity_poly.entity_id
_entity_poly.type
_entity_poly.pdbx_seq_one_letter_code
_entity_poly.pdbx_strand_id
1 'polypeptide(L)'
;MKYIKRHIKKIELIVEVVFLVALFLLGFFLDYKYAASLFWQYYLFMAVLALILLLPVYLQSRRKQELWLFIGFNLSIFALYFVTLSPVKPFMQFYSDIKHGMTIPEVQSRFNQRFPKGGRFPQPLGEFIGGNEDVLEKTDPVVYDQHLNYILDPNDGRYNAEVVNVYFKDGKVLEVKYSGD
;
A
#
# COMPACT_ATOMS: atom_id res chain seq x y z
N MET A 1 -31.56 -39.73 -1.89
CA MET A 1 -30.93 -38.94 -0.79
C MET A 1 -29.46 -38.56 -1.01
N LYS A 2 -28.57 -39.47 -1.44
CA LYS A 2 -27.13 -39.19 -1.63
C LYS A 2 -26.84 -38.11 -2.70
N TYR A 3 -27.67 -38.06 -3.74
CA TYR A 3 -27.57 -37.09 -4.84
C TYR A 3 -27.88 -35.65 -4.38
N ILE A 4 -28.97 -35.46 -3.63
CA ILE A 4 -29.39 -34.16 -3.09
C ILE A 4 -28.32 -33.56 -2.16
N LYS A 5 -27.76 -34.36 -1.24
CA LYS A 5 -26.66 -33.92 -0.35
C LYS A 5 -25.38 -33.54 -1.10
N ARG A 6 -25.14 -34.09 -2.29
CA ARG A 6 -23.97 -33.76 -3.12
C ARG A 6 -24.14 -32.41 -3.82
N HIS A 7 -25.35 -32.07 -4.25
CA HIS A 7 -25.64 -30.78 -4.89
C HIS A 7 -25.57 -29.62 -3.90
N ILE A 8 -26.12 -29.81 -2.69
CA ILE A 8 -26.09 -28.79 -1.63
C ILE A 8 -24.63 -28.39 -1.30
N LYS A 9 -23.75 -29.39 -1.10
CA LYS A 9 -22.32 -29.14 -0.83
C LYS A 9 -21.59 -28.40 -1.97
N LYS A 10 -22.00 -28.63 -3.22
CA LYS A 10 -21.43 -27.91 -4.37
C LYS A 10 -21.88 -26.45 -4.40
N ILE A 11 -23.15 -26.19 -4.07
CA ILE A 11 -23.69 -24.82 -4.02
C ILE A 11 -23.00 -24.04 -2.89
N GLU A 12 -22.87 -24.62 -1.70
CA GLU A 12 -22.12 -24.02 -0.58
C GLU A 12 -20.71 -23.60 -1.00
N LEU A 13 -19.97 -24.52 -1.63
CA LEU A 13 -18.61 -24.24 -2.10
C LEU A 13 -18.56 -23.10 -3.13
N ILE A 14 -19.50 -23.07 -4.06
CA ILE A 14 -19.58 -21.99 -5.06
C ILE A 14 -19.82 -20.65 -4.35
N VAL A 15 -20.73 -20.62 -3.39
CA VAL A 15 -21.05 -19.42 -2.62
C VAL A 15 -19.83 -18.94 -1.81
N GLU A 16 -19.14 -19.83 -1.11
CA GLU A 16 -17.89 -19.53 -0.39
C GLU A 16 -16.83 -18.92 -1.31
N VAL A 17 -16.60 -19.53 -2.47
CA VAL A 17 -15.63 -19.03 -3.45
C VAL A 17 -16.04 -17.64 -3.96
N VAL A 18 -17.31 -17.41 -4.26
CA VAL A 18 -17.79 -16.09 -4.69
C VAL A 18 -17.56 -15.03 -3.61
N PHE A 19 -17.84 -15.35 -2.34
CA PHE A 19 -17.56 -14.42 -1.23
C PHE A 19 -16.08 -14.14 -1.05
N LEU A 20 -15.21 -15.17 -1.16
CA LEU A 20 -13.77 -14.98 -1.09
C LEU A 20 -13.22 -14.16 -2.26
N VAL A 21 -13.77 -14.34 -3.46
CA VAL A 21 -13.42 -13.50 -4.63
C VAL A 21 -13.84 -12.05 -4.39
N ALA A 22 -15.06 -11.80 -3.89
CA ALA A 22 -15.52 -10.46 -3.55
C ALA A 22 -14.62 -9.82 -2.47
N LEU A 23 -14.25 -10.58 -1.45
CA LEU A 23 -13.34 -10.13 -0.41
C LEU A 23 -11.92 -9.86 -0.95
N PHE A 24 -11.45 -10.68 -1.89
CA PHE A 24 -10.17 -10.44 -2.56
C PHE A 24 -10.19 -9.16 -3.38
N LEU A 25 -11.29 -8.88 -4.10
CA LEU A 25 -11.46 -7.63 -4.85
C LEU A 25 -11.46 -6.40 -3.93
N LEU A 26 -12.04 -6.51 -2.73
CA LEU A 26 -11.93 -5.47 -1.71
C LEU A 26 -10.46 -5.25 -1.30
N GLY A 27 -9.73 -6.33 -0.98
CA GLY A 27 -8.31 -6.24 -0.64
C GLY A 27 -7.47 -5.63 -1.78
N PHE A 28 -7.74 -6.06 -3.02
CA PHE A 28 -7.13 -5.51 -4.22
C PHE A 28 -7.38 -4.00 -4.35
N PHE A 29 -8.62 -3.55 -4.12
CA PHE A 29 -8.97 -2.13 -4.18
C PHE A 29 -8.24 -1.32 -3.09
N LEU A 30 -8.20 -1.82 -1.86
CA LEU A 30 -7.48 -1.18 -0.76
C LEU A 30 -5.99 -1.08 -1.05
N ASP A 31 -5.40 -2.12 -1.62
CA ASP A 31 -4.00 -2.12 -2.02
C ASP A 31 -3.71 -1.19 -3.20
N TYR A 32 -4.61 -1.12 -4.17
CA TYR A 32 -4.52 -0.20 -5.31
C TYR A 32 -4.57 1.26 -4.87
N LYS A 33 -5.45 1.60 -3.92
CA LYS A 33 -5.66 2.97 -3.46
C LYS A 33 -4.67 3.41 -2.41
N TYR A 34 -4.37 2.57 -1.42
CA TYR A 34 -3.64 2.97 -0.21
C TYR A 34 -2.35 2.18 0.02
N ALA A 35 -1.94 1.34 -0.94
CA ALA A 35 -0.82 0.40 -0.78
C ALA A 35 -0.92 -0.42 0.51
N ALA A 36 -2.15 -0.80 0.90
CA ALA A 36 -2.45 -1.40 2.19
C ALA A 36 -1.60 -2.64 2.51
N SER A 37 -1.14 -3.39 1.49
CA SER A 37 -0.25 -4.54 1.69
C SER A 37 1.11 -4.20 2.33
N LEU A 38 1.54 -2.94 2.34
CA LEU A 38 2.76 -2.54 3.07
C LEU A 38 2.59 -2.64 4.60
N PHE A 39 1.37 -2.66 5.09
CA PHE A 39 1.05 -2.65 6.52
C PHE A 39 0.63 -4.03 7.01
N TRP A 40 1.18 -4.46 8.15
CA TRP A 40 0.86 -5.79 8.69
C TRP A 40 -0.62 -5.90 9.13
N GLN A 41 -1.21 -4.78 9.57
CA GLN A 41 -2.61 -4.69 10.00
C GLN A 41 -3.59 -5.05 8.89
N TYR A 42 -3.24 -4.77 7.63
CA TYR A 42 -4.04 -5.15 6.47
C TYR A 42 -4.19 -6.66 6.37
N TYR A 43 -3.11 -7.44 6.55
CA TYR A 43 -3.20 -8.90 6.52
C TYR A 43 -4.04 -9.45 7.67
N LEU A 44 -3.86 -8.90 8.88
CA LEU A 44 -4.68 -9.30 10.01
C LEU A 44 -6.17 -9.02 9.75
N PHE A 45 -6.48 -7.83 9.24
CA PHE A 45 -7.84 -7.43 8.90
C PHE A 45 -8.47 -8.37 7.86
N MET A 46 -7.78 -8.61 6.74
CA MET A 46 -8.27 -9.51 5.68
C MET A 46 -8.41 -10.95 6.17
N ALA A 47 -7.46 -11.43 6.99
CA ALA A 47 -7.51 -12.76 7.59
C ALA A 47 -8.73 -12.91 8.52
N VAL A 48 -9.03 -11.91 9.34
CA VAL A 48 -10.21 -11.93 10.24
C VAL A 48 -11.50 -11.95 9.43
N LEU A 49 -11.61 -11.16 8.36
CA LEU A 49 -12.80 -11.19 7.49
C LEU A 49 -12.99 -12.56 6.83
N ALA A 50 -11.92 -13.16 6.30
CA ALA A 50 -11.98 -14.50 5.72
C ALA A 50 -12.34 -15.55 6.78
N LEU A 51 -11.84 -15.41 8.01
CA LEU A 51 -12.16 -16.31 9.11
C LEU A 51 -13.64 -16.22 9.47
N ILE A 52 -14.22 -15.02 9.56
CA ILE A 52 -15.66 -14.84 9.85
C ILE A 52 -16.54 -15.52 8.80
N LEU A 53 -16.13 -15.48 7.52
CA LEU A 53 -16.86 -16.13 6.44
C LEU A 53 -16.76 -17.66 6.49
N LEU A 54 -15.57 -18.21 6.73
CA LEU A 54 -15.31 -19.65 6.60
C LEU A 54 -15.49 -20.44 7.90
N LEU A 55 -15.29 -19.82 9.06
CA LEU A 55 -15.32 -20.51 10.36
C LEU A 55 -16.69 -21.14 10.69
N PRO A 56 -17.84 -20.47 10.49
CA PRO A 56 -19.14 -21.08 10.76
C PRO A 56 -19.36 -22.35 9.93
N VAL A 57 -19.00 -22.29 8.65
CA VAL A 57 -19.11 -23.43 7.72
C VAL A 57 -18.17 -24.55 8.15
N TYR A 58 -16.94 -24.23 8.55
CA TYR A 58 -15.99 -25.22 9.06
C TYR A 58 -16.51 -25.91 10.33
N LEU A 59 -17.09 -25.17 11.27
CA LEU A 59 -17.62 -25.72 12.52
C LEU A 59 -18.82 -26.65 12.27
N GLN A 60 -19.70 -26.28 11.35
CA GLN A 60 -20.89 -27.07 11.01
C GLN A 60 -20.56 -28.31 10.16
N SER A 61 -19.71 -28.16 9.15
CA SER A 61 -19.46 -29.20 8.14
C SER A 61 -18.20 -30.04 8.40
N ARG A 62 -17.29 -29.54 9.25
CA ARG A 62 -15.95 -30.10 9.54
C ARG A 62 -15.14 -30.45 8.29
N ARG A 63 -15.39 -29.73 7.18
CA ARG A 63 -14.69 -29.92 5.90
C ARG A 63 -13.28 -29.34 5.98
N LYS A 64 -12.27 -30.15 5.68
CA LYS A 64 -10.87 -29.67 5.55
C LYS A 64 -10.68 -28.67 4.40
N GLN A 65 -11.63 -28.59 3.47
CA GLN A 65 -11.61 -27.66 2.35
C GLN A 65 -11.61 -26.19 2.81
N GLU A 66 -12.31 -25.85 3.90
CA GLU A 66 -12.34 -24.47 4.42
C GLU A 66 -10.95 -23.99 4.84
N LEU A 67 -10.14 -24.89 5.41
CA LEU A 67 -8.76 -24.57 5.78
C LEU A 67 -7.92 -24.27 4.54
N TRP A 68 -8.10 -25.04 3.46
CA TRP A 68 -7.39 -24.80 2.20
C TRP A 68 -7.85 -23.51 1.52
N LEU A 69 -9.15 -23.19 1.56
CA LEU A 69 -9.69 -21.93 1.07
C LEU A 69 -9.13 -20.75 1.87
N PHE A 70 -9.09 -20.87 3.19
CA PHE A 70 -8.52 -19.85 4.07
C PHE A 70 -7.04 -19.63 3.79
N ILE A 71 -6.23 -20.69 3.72
CA ILE A 71 -4.79 -20.59 3.42
C ILE A 71 -4.59 -20.00 2.02
N GLY A 72 -5.31 -20.50 1.02
CA GLY A 72 -5.21 -20.01 -0.36
C GLY A 72 -5.56 -18.53 -0.50
N PHE A 73 -6.61 -18.09 0.21
CA PHE A 73 -6.99 -16.68 0.27
C PHE A 73 -5.92 -15.81 0.94
N ASN A 74 -5.37 -16.24 2.07
CA ASN A 74 -4.32 -15.47 2.75
C ASN A 74 -3.04 -15.38 1.89
N LEU A 75 -2.69 -16.45 1.18
CA LEU A 75 -1.58 -16.44 0.23
C LEU A 75 -1.83 -15.49 -0.95
N SER A 76 -3.06 -15.43 -1.48
CA SER A 76 -3.37 -14.50 -2.57
C SER A 76 -3.33 -13.05 -2.12
N ILE A 77 -3.79 -12.74 -0.89
CA ILE A 77 -3.64 -11.41 -0.29
C ILE A 77 -2.16 -11.09 -0.05
N PHE A 78 -1.36 -12.05 0.45
CA PHE A 78 0.08 -11.87 0.65
C PHE A 78 0.82 -11.60 -0.67
N ALA A 79 0.41 -12.22 -1.77
CA ALA A 79 1.00 -11.96 -3.08
C ALA A 79 0.89 -10.48 -3.49
N LEU A 80 -0.13 -9.76 -3.02
CA LEU A 80 -0.29 -8.33 -3.30
C LEU A 80 0.90 -7.51 -2.77
N TYR A 81 1.60 -7.94 -1.72
CA TYR A 81 2.83 -7.28 -1.24
C TYR A 81 3.86 -7.07 -2.35
N PHE A 82 4.03 -8.07 -3.22
CA PHE A 82 5.03 -8.10 -4.27
C PHE A 82 4.55 -7.51 -5.59
N VAL A 83 3.25 -7.30 -5.75
CA VAL A 83 2.68 -6.77 -6.99
C VAL A 83 2.50 -5.26 -6.88
N THR A 84 3.11 -4.54 -7.80
CA THR A 84 2.91 -3.10 -7.92
C THR A 84 1.67 -2.82 -8.77
N LEU A 85 0.53 -2.51 -8.13
CA LEU A 85 -0.74 -2.26 -8.82
C LEU A 85 -0.90 -0.80 -9.26
N SER A 86 -0.40 0.14 -8.47
CA SER A 86 -0.52 1.58 -8.66
C SER A 86 0.80 2.28 -8.29
N PRO A 87 1.00 3.56 -8.68
CA PRO A 87 2.19 4.31 -8.30
C PRO A 87 2.24 4.68 -6.81
N VAL A 88 1.13 4.54 -6.07
CA VAL A 88 1.05 4.83 -4.62
C VAL A 88 2.00 3.94 -3.84
N LYS A 89 2.01 2.63 -4.11
CA LYS A 89 2.87 1.68 -3.40
C LYS A 89 4.37 1.99 -3.50
N PRO A 90 4.96 2.18 -4.71
CA PRO A 90 6.37 2.54 -4.81
C PRO A 90 6.66 3.93 -4.21
N PHE A 91 5.67 4.83 -4.18
CA PHE A 91 5.79 6.14 -3.53
C PHE A 91 5.85 6.05 -2.00
N MET A 92 4.97 5.27 -1.39
CA MET A 92 5.03 4.99 0.06
C MET A 92 6.29 4.21 0.43
N GLN A 93 6.73 3.28 -0.42
CA GLN A 93 8.00 2.59 -0.24
C GLN A 93 9.19 3.55 -0.29
N PHE A 94 9.19 4.50 -1.25
CA PHE A 94 10.17 5.58 -1.31
C PHE A 94 10.20 6.37 0.00
N TYR A 95 9.04 6.83 0.50
CA TYR A 95 8.94 7.51 1.79
C TYR A 95 9.56 6.68 2.93
N SER A 96 9.23 5.39 3.03
CA SER A 96 9.76 4.51 4.06
C SER A 96 11.26 4.18 3.93
N ASP A 97 11.82 4.32 2.73
CA ASP A 97 13.25 4.08 2.47
C ASP A 97 14.12 5.27 2.91
N ILE A 98 13.57 6.48 3.03
CA ILE A 98 14.31 7.67 3.45
C ILE A 98 14.57 7.61 4.96
N LYS A 99 15.81 7.84 5.35
CA LYS A 99 16.24 7.84 6.75
C LYS A 99 16.93 9.13 7.12
N HIS A 100 16.86 9.46 8.40
CA HIS A 100 17.64 10.55 8.98
C HIS A 100 19.13 10.38 8.66
N GLY A 101 19.79 11.48 8.30
CA GLY A 101 21.21 11.53 7.95
C GLY A 101 21.53 11.25 6.48
N MET A 102 20.57 10.81 5.65
CA MET A 102 20.79 10.62 4.21
C MET A 102 21.11 11.95 3.51
N THR A 103 21.97 11.92 2.51
CA THR A 103 22.31 13.08 1.68
C THR A 103 21.30 13.27 0.55
N ILE A 104 21.27 14.46 -0.04
CA ILE A 104 20.41 14.76 -1.20
C ILE A 104 20.60 13.75 -2.35
N PRO A 105 21.84 13.40 -2.78
CA PRO A 105 22.03 12.40 -3.84
C PRO A 105 21.52 11.00 -3.45
N GLU A 106 21.60 10.62 -2.17
CA GLU A 106 21.05 9.34 -1.70
C GLU A 106 19.53 9.32 -1.80
N VAL A 107 18.85 10.40 -1.39
CA VAL A 107 17.40 10.55 -1.52
C VAL A 107 16.97 10.48 -2.98
N GLN A 108 17.65 11.22 -3.86
CA GLN A 108 17.38 11.18 -5.31
C GLN A 108 17.63 9.80 -5.92
N SER A 109 18.67 9.09 -5.47
CA SER A 109 18.96 7.73 -5.90
C SER A 109 17.83 6.76 -5.50
N ARG A 110 17.33 6.85 -4.26
CA ARG A 110 16.18 6.05 -3.79
C ARG A 110 14.92 6.34 -4.61
N PHE A 111 14.67 7.62 -4.90
CA PHE A 111 13.55 8.01 -5.75
C PHE A 111 13.65 7.39 -7.15
N ASN A 112 14.80 7.51 -7.80
CA ASN A 112 15.03 6.97 -9.15
C ASN A 112 15.01 5.42 -9.20
N GLN A 113 15.32 4.74 -8.09
CA GLN A 113 15.17 3.27 -7.99
C GLN A 113 13.69 2.86 -8.03
N ARG A 114 12.81 3.63 -7.38
CA ARG A 114 11.36 3.35 -7.33
C ARG A 114 10.63 3.85 -8.58
N PHE A 115 11.08 4.98 -9.13
CA PHE A 115 10.54 5.60 -10.34
C PHE A 115 11.67 5.84 -11.34
N PRO A 116 12.13 4.83 -12.08
CA PRO A 116 13.15 5.03 -13.11
C PRO A 116 12.58 5.81 -14.31
N LYS A 117 13.41 6.58 -15.00
CA LYS A 117 13.03 7.25 -16.25
C LYS A 117 12.58 6.21 -17.29
N GLY A 118 11.39 6.40 -17.85
CA GLY A 118 10.78 5.45 -18.79
C GLY A 118 10.27 4.16 -18.13
N GLY A 119 10.14 4.13 -16.81
CA GLY A 119 9.55 3.03 -16.06
C GLY A 119 8.04 2.87 -16.29
N ARG A 120 7.45 1.89 -15.61
CA ARG A 120 6.01 1.58 -15.71
C ARG A 120 5.09 2.75 -15.29
N PHE A 121 5.54 3.54 -14.32
CA PHE A 121 4.84 4.73 -13.86
C PHE A 121 5.65 5.97 -14.25
N PRO A 122 4.97 7.07 -14.64
CA PRO A 122 5.64 8.34 -14.86
C PRO A 122 6.39 8.76 -13.60
N GLN A 123 7.53 9.44 -13.78
CA GLN A 123 8.25 9.98 -12.64
C GLN A 123 7.41 11.07 -11.96
N PRO A 124 7.17 10.98 -10.64
CA PRO A 124 6.60 12.07 -9.85
C PRO A 124 7.40 13.36 -10.06
N LEU A 125 6.74 14.52 -9.97
CA LEU A 125 7.46 15.80 -10.00
C LEU A 125 8.28 15.92 -8.72
N GLY A 126 9.59 16.10 -8.86
CA GLY A 126 10.50 16.45 -7.77
C GLY A 126 10.92 17.90 -7.92
N GLU A 127 10.43 18.77 -7.05
CA GLU A 127 10.82 20.18 -7.02
C GLU A 127 11.80 20.40 -5.86
N PHE A 128 12.98 20.94 -6.19
CA PHE A 128 13.91 21.45 -5.20
C PHE A 128 13.56 22.91 -4.94
N ILE A 129 13.13 23.19 -3.71
CA ILE A 129 12.83 24.55 -3.27
C ILE A 129 14.01 24.98 -2.40
N GLY A 130 14.90 25.78 -3.00
CA GLY A 130 16.01 26.42 -2.30
C GLY A 130 15.49 27.50 -1.34
N GLY A 131 16.16 27.64 -0.19
CA GLY A 131 15.67 28.37 0.98
C GLY A 131 15.03 29.75 0.77
N ASN A 132 14.04 30.01 1.64
CA ASN A 132 13.45 31.29 2.06
C ASN A 132 12.54 32.06 1.08
N GLU A 133 11.40 31.50 0.65
CA GLU A 133 10.27 32.35 0.23
C GLU A 133 8.90 32.02 0.86
N ASP A 134 8.71 30.90 1.55
CA ASP A 134 7.46 30.63 2.29
C ASP A 134 7.74 30.00 3.66
N VAL A 135 8.42 30.75 4.54
CA VAL A 135 8.35 30.47 5.98
C VAL A 135 6.93 30.82 6.42
N LEU A 136 6.00 29.90 6.19
CA LEU A 136 4.74 29.86 6.90
C LEU A 136 5.13 29.64 8.36
N GLU A 137 5.10 30.72 9.14
CA GLU A 137 5.26 30.75 10.59
C GLU A 137 4.39 29.66 11.23
N LYS A 138 4.96 28.47 11.41
CA LYS A 138 4.47 27.46 12.34
C LYS A 138 5.67 26.96 13.10
N THR A 139 5.91 27.64 14.23
CA THR A 139 6.22 27.11 15.56
C THR A 139 6.98 25.76 15.68
N ASP A 140 7.89 25.43 14.77
CA ASP A 140 8.82 24.32 14.92
C ASP A 140 10.20 24.90 15.30
N PRO A 141 10.82 24.47 16.41
CA PRO A 141 12.11 25.00 16.89
C PRO A 141 13.31 24.57 16.00
N VAL A 142 13.02 23.99 14.83
CA VAL A 142 13.98 23.37 13.93
C VAL A 142 14.03 24.17 12.64
N VAL A 143 15.12 24.92 12.44
CA VAL A 143 15.38 25.64 11.19
C VAL A 143 15.94 24.65 10.17
N TYR A 144 15.27 24.56 9.01
CA TYR A 144 15.69 23.76 7.86
C TYR A 144 16.35 24.67 6.82
N ASP A 145 17.39 24.19 6.14
CA ASP A 145 18.11 24.99 5.15
C ASP A 145 17.57 24.75 3.72
N GLN A 146 17.09 23.53 3.45
CA GLN A 146 16.64 23.07 2.14
C GLN A 146 15.53 22.03 2.29
N HIS A 147 14.64 21.92 1.29
CA HIS A 147 13.71 20.80 1.20
C HIS A 147 13.49 20.32 -0.24
N LEU A 148 13.18 19.04 -0.37
CA LEU A 148 12.73 18.42 -1.62
C LEU A 148 11.26 18.06 -1.48
N ASN A 149 10.47 18.47 -2.46
CA ASN A 149 9.07 18.13 -2.54
C ASN A 149 8.86 17.14 -3.68
N TYR A 150 8.28 15.97 -3.39
CA TYR A 150 7.89 14.97 -4.37
C TYR A 150 6.38 14.86 -4.41
N ILE A 151 5.78 15.04 -5.59
CA ILE A 151 4.32 14.99 -5.80
C ILE A 151 4.00 13.86 -6.76
N LEU A 152 3.20 12.90 -6.31
CA LEU A 152 2.80 11.74 -7.10
C LEU A 152 1.93 12.16 -8.28
N ASP A 153 2.55 12.24 -9.46
CA ASP A 153 1.99 12.61 -10.77
C ASP A 153 0.85 13.64 -10.71
N PRO A 154 1.15 14.95 -10.68
CA PRO A 154 0.14 16.01 -10.59
C PRO A 154 -0.75 16.15 -11.83
N ASN A 155 -0.46 15.42 -12.92
CA ASN A 155 -1.29 15.41 -14.12
C ASN A 155 -2.28 14.24 -14.12
N ASP A 156 -2.03 13.19 -13.31
CA ASP A 156 -2.96 12.10 -13.09
C ASP A 156 -3.77 12.38 -11.82
N GLY A 157 -4.89 13.10 -12.00
CA GLY A 157 -5.83 13.51 -10.95
C GLY A 157 -6.31 12.42 -9.99
N ARG A 158 -6.01 11.14 -10.27
CA ARG A 158 -6.25 10.01 -9.38
C ARG A 158 -5.31 9.97 -8.17
N TYR A 159 -4.14 10.62 -8.25
CA TYR A 159 -3.05 10.53 -7.27
C TYR A 159 -2.45 11.88 -6.85
N ASN A 160 -2.97 12.99 -7.39
CA ASN A 160 -2.53 14.38 -7.18
C ASN A 160 -2.43 14.86 -5.72
N ALA A 161 -2.85 14.06 -4.74
CA ALA A 161 -2.84 14.43 -3.32
C ALA A 161 -1.68 13.81 -2.53
N GLU A 162 -0.92 12.88 -3.10
CA GLU A 162 0.16 12.19 -2.37
C GLU A 162 1.48 12.95 -2.51
N VAL A 163 1.98 13.46 -1.39
CA VAL A 163 3.16 14.34 -1.33
C VAL A 163 4.15 13.87 -0.27
N VAL A 164 5.43 13.85 -0.62
CA VAL A 164 6.54 13.57 0.29
C VAL A 164 7.47 14.76 0.33
N ASN A 165 7.55 15.39 1.51
CA ASN A 165 8.46 16.49 1.80
C ASN A 165 9.67 15.96 2.58
N VAL A 166 10.86 16.20 2.06
CA VAL A 166 12.13 15.80 2.69
C VAL A 166 12.87 17.06 3.09
N TYR A 167 13.10 17.24 4.38
CA TYR A 167 13.76 18.42 4.94
C TYR A 167 15.22 18.12 5.27
N PHE A 168 16.10 19.07 4.93
CA PHE A 168 17.54 18.94 5.08
C PHE A 168 18.11 20.01 5.99
N LYS A 169 19.16 19.63 6.71
CA LYS A 169 20.06 20.51 7.46
C LYS A 169 21.50 20.07 7.23
N ASP A 170 22.39 20.99 6.92
CA ASP A 170 23.79 20.69 6.59
C ASP A 170 23.94 19.61 5.47
N GLY A 171 23.03 19.62 4.49
CA GLY A 171 23.01 18.67 3.37
C GLY A 171 22.54 17.25 3.72
N LYS A 172 21.99 17.04 4.93
CA LYS A 172 21.49 15.73 5.40
C LYS A 172 20.02 15.79 5.79
N VAL A 173 19.29 14.70 5.57
CA VAL A 173 17.87 14.56 5.94
C VAL A 173 17.74 14.68 7.45
N LEU A 174 16.96 15.66 7.87
CA LEU A 174 16.57 15.84 9.26
C LEU A 174 15.22 15.18 9.52
N GLU A 175 14.27 15.42 8.61
CA GLU A 175 12.88 15.01 8.74
C GLU A 175 12.27 14.68 7.36
N VAL A 176 11.28 13.80 7.37
CA VAL A 176 10.46 13.47 6.20
C VAL A 176 9.00 13.51 6.62
N LYS A 177 8.17 14.26 5.89
CA LYS A 177 6.72 14.34 6.10
C LYS A 177 6.00 13.76 4.90
N TYR A 178 5.03 12.90 5.15
CA TYR A 178 4.08 12.39 4.17
C TYR A 178 2.74 13.09 4.37
N SER A 179 2.15 13.58 3.29
CA SER A 179 0.78 14.11 3.27
C SER A 179 0.04 13.51 2.09
N GLY A 180 -1.04 12.80 2.39
CA GLY A 180 -2.01 12.27 1.42
C GLY A 180 -3.40 12.63 1.89
N ASP A 181 -4.30 12.96 0.96
CA ASP A 181 -5.74 13.14 1.23
C ASP A 181 -6.47 11.79 1.43
#